data_AF-A0A8G1N0X3-F1
#
_entry.id   AF-A0A8G1N0X3-F1
#
_cell.length_a   1.000
_cell.length_b   1.000
_cell.length_c   1.000
_cell.angle_alpha   90.00
_cell.angle_beta   90.00
_cell.angle_gamma   90.00
#
_symmetry.space_group_name_H-M   'P 1'
#
loop_
_entity.id
_entity.type
_entity.pdbx_description
1 polymer ?
#
loop_
_entity_poly.entity_id
_entity_poly.type
_entity_poly.pdbx_seq_one_letter_code
_entity_poly.pdbx_strand_id
1 'polypeptide(L)'
;MTDRANSSLNSSPAGAGSTRPSVTLPDGQLEQIRRLVAVGRASSVDEYVAAAVAERLERDRSLAELQDLFERKGHAPSAEHLAWAREVLGVEGKEGEAAS
;
A
#
# COMPACT_ATOMS: atom_id res chain seq x y z
N MET A 1 -17.12 -47.99 32.84
CA MET A 1 -16.85 -46.64 33.37
C MET A 1 -16.45 -45.75 32.19
N THR A 2 -17.39 -44.92 31.77
CA THR A 2 -17.33 -43.68 30.96
C THR A 2 -16.11 -43.38 30.08
N ASP A 3 -16.37 -43.31 28.77
CA ASP A 3 -16.25 -42.12 27.93
C ASP A 3 -15.18 -41.06 28.27
N ARG A 4 -14.23 -40.87 27.33
CA ARG A 4 -13.81 -39.53 26.93
C ARG A 4 -13.38 -39.50 25.47
N ALA A 5 -14.38 -39.36 24.61
CA ALA A 5 -14.42 -38.43 23.49
C ALA A 5 -13.07 -37.84 23.03
N ASN A 6 -12.63 -38.30 21.86
CA ASN A 6 -12.57 -37.48 20.65
C ASN A 6 -12.63 -35.95 20.88
N SER A 7 -11.47 -35.31 21.09
CA SER A 7 -11.31 -33.85 21.02
C SER A 7 -9.88 -33.49 20.59
N SER A 8 -9.51 -33.87 19.37
CA SER A 8 -8.40 -33.24 18.63
C SER A 8 -8.90 -32.82 17.26
N LEU A 9 -9.97 -32.05 17.26
CA LEU A 9 -10.46 -31.29 16.12
C LEU A 9 -10.94 -29.95 16.64
N ASN A 10 -9.98 -29.10 17.03
CA ASN A 10 -10.24 -27.66 17.06
C ASN A 10 -9.02 -26.94 16.50
N SER A 11 -8.65 -27.31 15.27
CA SER A 11 -8.06 -26.35 14.35
C SER A 11 -9.18 -25.38 13.97
N SER A 12 -9.46 -24.41 14.84
CA SER A 12 -10.18 -23.23 14.36
C SER A 12 -9.32 -22.64 13.24
N PRO A 13 -9.83 -22.45 12.01
CA PRO A 13 -9.09 -21.68 11.04
C PRO A 13 -8.84 -20.33 11.71
N ALA A 14 -7.59 -19.88 11.73
CA ALA A 14 -7.28 -18.50 12.06
C ALA A 14 -8.11 -17.64 11.12
N GLY A 15 -9.29 -17.22 11.58
CA GLY A 15 -10.11 -16.25 10.88
C GLY A 15 -9.19 -15.06 10.70
N ALA A 16 -9.00 -14.63 9.46
CA ALA A 16 -8.26 -13.43 9.14
C ALA A 16 -8.86 -12.29 9.99
N GLY A 17 -8.21 -12.03 11.13
CA GLY A 17 -8.75 -11.14 12.14
C GLY A 17 -8.70 -9.75 11.57
N SER A 18 -9.87 -9.15 11.34
CA SER A 18 -9.94 -7.73 11.02
C SER A 18 -9.59 -6.95 12.28
N THR A 19 -8.35 -6.52 12.39
CA THR A 19 -7.90 -5.59 13.42
C THR A 19 -8.34 -4.19 13.04
N ARG A 20 -8.90 -3.44 13.99
CA ARG A 20 -9.28 -2.02 13.81
C ARG A 20 -8.25 -1.11 14.49
N PRO A 21 -7.16 -0.75 13.79
CA PRO A 21 -6.21 0.22 14.33
C PRO A 21 -6.86 1.60 14.40
N SER A 22 -6.51 2.38 15.43
CA SER A 22 -6.79 3.81 15.44
C SER A 22 -5.61 4.54 14.80
N VAL A 23 -5.89 5.44 13.87
CA VAL A 23 -4.89 6.23 13.14
C VAL A 23 -5.27 7.70 13.17
N THR A 24 -4.28 8.55 13.37
CA THR A 24 -4.45 10.01 13.33
C THR A 24 -4.14 10.52 11.93
N LEU A 25 -5.06 11.29 11.36
CA LEU A 25 -4.90 11.93 10.06
C LEU A 25 -4.95 13.46 10.24
N PRO A 26 -4.23 14.24 9.42
CA PRO A 26 -4.45 15.68 9.33
C PRO A 26 -5.90 15.99 8.97
N ASP A 27 -6.50 16.99 9.62
CA ASP A 27 -7.90 17.35 9.42
C ASP A 27 -8.25 17.59 7.95
N GLY A 28 -7.36 18.26 7.21
CA GLY A 28 -7.55 18.51 5.78
C GLY A 28 -7.68 17.24 4.92
N GLN A 29 -6.94 16.18 5.27
CA GLN A 29 -7.03 14.89 4.59
C GLN A 29 -8.35 14.20 4.93
N LEU A 30 -8.76 14.20 6.20
CA LEU A 30 -10.03 13.59 6.62
C LEU A 30 -11.22 14.27 5.94
N GLU A 31 -11.23 15.60 5.86
CA GLU A 31 -12.27 16.35 5.16
C GLU A 31 -12.31 16.06 3.66
N GLN A 32 -11.15 15.87 3.03
CA GLN A 32 -11.09 15.47 1.62
C GLN A 32 -11.68 14.07 1.41
N ILE A 33 -11.35 13.10 2.28
CA ILE A 33 -11.90 11.75 2.22
C ILE A 33 -13.42 11.77 2.42
N ARG A 34 -13.91 12.54 3.39
CA ARG A 34 -15.36 12.72 3.62
C ARG A 34 -16.08 13.26 2.39
N ARG A 35 -15.49 14.24 1.68
CA ARG A 35 -16.05 14.74 0.41
C ARG A 35 -16.12 13.65 -0.66
N LEU A 36 -15.08 12.81 -0.78
CA LEU A 36 -15.06 11.71 -1.74
C LEU A 36 -16.14 10.66 -1.45
N VAL A 37 -16.32 10.32 -0.17
CA VAL A 37 -17.43 9.44 0.28
C VAL A 37 -18.78 10.08 -0.04
N ALA A 38 -18.96 11.38 0.23
CA ALA A 38 -20.21 12.09 -0.02
C ALA A 38 -20.61 12.11 -1.50
N VAL A 39 -19.65 12.12 -2.43
CA VAL A 39 -19.91 12.01 -3.88
C VAL A 39 -19.95 10.57 -4.39
N GLY A 40 -19.95 9.58 -3.49
CA GLY A 40 -20.11 8.16 -3.82
C GLY A 40 -18.85 7.47 -4.37
N ARG A 41 -17.66 8.04 -4.15
CA ARG A 41 -16.39 7.42 -4.60
C ARG A 41 -15.90 6.28 -3.69
N ALA A 42 -16.46 6.18 -2.48
CA ALA A 42 -16.26 5.06 -1.55
C ALA A 42 -17.49 4.96 -0.64
N SER A 43 -17.78 3.78 -0.09
CA SER A 43 -18.94 3.60 0.81
C SER A 43 -18.75 4.23 2.19
N SER A 44 -17.49 4.37 2.64
CA SER A 44 -17.11 4.88 3.96
C SER A 44 -15.66 5.37 3.97
N VAL A 45 -15.29 6.08 5.04
CA VAL A 45 -13.90 6.52 5.27
C VAL A 45 -12.97 5.30 5.42
N ASP A 46 -13.39 4.29 6.19
CA ASP A 46 -12.61 3.07 6.41
C ASP A 46 -12.37 2.32 5.10
N GLU A 47 -13.40 2.20 4.25
CA GLU A 47 -13.25 1.57 2.93
C GLU A 47 -12.30 2.35 2.03
N TYR A 48 -12.42 3.68 2.00
CA TYR A 48 -11.52 4.53 1.23
C TYR A 48 -10.07 4.34 1.67
N VAL A 49 -9.81 4.38 2.98
CA VAL A 49 -8.46 4.21 3.54
C VAL A 49 -7.94 2.81 3.25
N ALA A 50 -8.74 1.76 3.44
CA ALA A 50 -8.34 0.39 3.14
C ALA A 50 -7.97 0.21 1.65
N ALA A 51 -8.76 0.77 0.73
CA ALA A 51 -8.48 0.72 -0.70
C ALA A 51 -7.18 1.48 -1.05
N ALA A 52 -6.99 2.68 -0.51
CA ALA A 52 -5.78 3.47 -0.74
C ALA A 52 -4.52 2.78 -0.20
N VAL A 53 -4.62 2.13 0.97
CA VAL A 53 -3.52 1.34 1.54
C VAL A 53 -3.22 0.12 0.68
N ALA A 54 -4.24 -0.61 0.22
CA ALA A 54 -4.05 -1.77 -0.65
C ALA A 54 -3.37 -1.39 -1.98
N GLU A 55 -3.82 -0.31 -2.62
CA GLU A 55 -3.20 0.22 -3.85
C GLU A 55 -1.73 0.59 -3.61
N ARG A 56 -1.44 1.26 -2.50
CA ARG A 56 -0.07 1.63 -2.14
C ARG A 56 0.82 0.41 -1.93
N LEU A 57 0.35 -0.60 -1.20
CA LEU A 57 1.09 -1.82 -0.95
C LEU A 57 1.36 -2.61 -2.23
N GLU A 58 0.39 -2.68 -3.14
CA GLU A 58 0.56 -3.37 -4.42
C GLU A 58 1.57 -2.66 -5.33
N ARG A 59 1.54 -1.31 -5.35
CA ARG A 59 2.54 -0.51 -6.05
C ARG A 59 3.94 -0.71 -5.47
N ASP A 60 4.06 -0.71 -4.14
CA ASP A 60 5.34 -0.91 -3.46
C ASP A 60 5.89 -2.33 -3.70
N ARG A 61 5.02 -3.36 -3.71
CA ARG A 61 5.35 -4.74 -4.12
C ARG A 61 5.85 -4.79 -5.56
N SER A 62 5.11 -4.19 -6.48
CA SER A 62 5.45 -4.20 -7.91
C SER A 62 6.79 -3.53 -8.18
N LEU A 63 7.10 -2.44 -7.47
CA LEU A 63 8.39 -1.75 -7.56
C LEU A 63 9.54 -2.60 -7.02
N ALA A 64 9.33 -3.29 -5.89
CA ALA A 64 10.34 -4.21 -5.34
C ALA A 64 10.61 -5.38 -6.29
N GLU A 65 9.58 -5.96 -6.90
CA GLU A 65 9.73 -7.03 -7.89
C GLU A 65 10.45 -6.56 -9.15
N LEU A 66 10.14 -5.36 -9.62
CA LEU A 66 10.84 -4.77 -10.77
C LEU A 66 12.34 -4.57 -10.47
N GLN A 67 12.68 -4.15 -9.26
CA GLN A 67 14.06 -4.00 -8.81
C GLN A 67 14.80 -5.35 -8.78
N ASP A 68 14.19 -6.40 -8.21
CA ASP A 68 14.74 -7.76 -8.21
C ASP A 68 15.02 -8.27 -9.64
N LEU A 69 14.11 -8.02 -10.58
CA LEU A 69 14.29 -8.42 -11.98
C LEU A 69 15.49 -7.73 -12.63
N PHE A 70 15.71 -6.44 -12.37
CA PHE A 70 16.88 -5.73 -12.88
C PHE A 70 18.18 -6.26 -12.28
N GLU A 71 18.20 -6.54 -10.98
CA GLU A 71 19.35 -7.12 -10.29
C GLU A 71 19.70 -8.51 -10.85
N ARG A 72 18.70 -9.38 -10.99
CA ARG A 72 18.89 -10.74 -11.54
C ARG A 72 19.33 -10.75 -13.00
N LYS A 73 18.84 -9.80 -13.80
CA LYS A 73 19.24 -9.65 -15.21
C LYS A 73 20.63 -9.01 -15.34
N GLY A 74 21.12 -8.33 -14.29
CA GLY A 74 22.38 -7.59 -14.31
C GLY A 74 22.34 -6.32 -15.17
N HIS A 75 21.14 -5.83 -15.50
CA HIS A 75 20.95 -4.67 -16.35
C HIS A 75 19.90 -3.75 -15.75
N ALA A 76 20.32 -2.59 -15.24
CA ALA A 76 19.42 -1.50 -14.87
C ALA A 76 19.09 -0.63 -16.10
N PRO A 77 18.01 0.19 -16.06
CA PRO A 77 17.77 1.22 -17.05
C PRO A 77 19.00 2.14 -17.19
N SER A 78 19.38 2.48 -18.42
CA SER A 78 20.49 3.42 -18.64
C SER A 78 20.14 4.83 -18.15
N ALA A 79 21.15 5.68 -17.97
CA ALA A 79 20.97 7.08 -17.59
C ALA A 79 20.06 7.85 -18.56
N GLU A 80 20.10 7.53 -19.86
CA GLU A 80 19.23 8.11 -20.88
C GLU A 80 17.77 7.73 -20.66
N HIS A 81 17.47 6.46 -20.38
CA HIS A 81 16.11 6.02 -20.06
C HIS A 81 15.58 6.69 -18.78
N LEU A 82 16.44 6.88 -17.78
CA LEU A 82 16.07 7.56 -16.54
C LEU A 82 15.86 9.07 -16.76
N ALA A 83 16.67 9.72 -17.59
CA ALA A 83 16.50 11.13 -17.95
C ALA A 83 15.17 11.35 -18.68
N TRP A 84 14.89 10.53 -19.70
CA TRP A 84 13.60 10.55 -20.40
C TRP A 84 12.42 10.31 -19.45
N ALA A 85 12.53 9.34 -18.54
CA ALA A 85 11.49 9.11 -17.54
C ALA A 85 11.28 10.32 -16.61
N ARG A 86 12.36 11.01 -16.23
CA ARG A 86 12.27 12.21 -15.38
C ARG A 86 11.55 13.36 -16.08
N GLU A 87 11.85 13.57 -17.36
CA GLU A 87 11.17 14.55 -18.22
C GLU A 87 9.66 14.25 -18.32
N VAL A 88 9.31 13.01 -18.71
CA VAL A 88 7.90 12.61 -18.89
C VAL A 88 7.10 12.67 -17.59
N LEU A 89 7.73 12.32 -16.46
CA LEU A 89 7.09 12.35 -15.15
C LEU A 89 7.13 13.73 -14.48
N GLY A 90 7.85 14.70 -15.06
CA GLY A 90 7.98 16.06 -14.52
C GLY A 90 8.70 16.14 -13.16
N VAL A 91 9.65 15.23 -12.89
CA VAL A 91 10.32 15.10 -11.57
C VAL A 91 11.69 15.80 -11.49
N GLU A 92 12.08 16.61 -12.47
CA GLU A 92 13.40 17.28 -12.56
C GLU A 92 13.68 18.37 -11.49
N GLY A 93 12.87 18.52 -10.45
CA GLY A 93 12.85 19.72 -9.59
C GLY A 93 13.04 19.55 -8.08
N LYS A 94 13.69 18.49 -7.56
CA LYS A 94 13.94 18.35 -6.10
C LYS A 94 15.34 17.86 -5.69
N GLU A 95 16.37 18.28 -6.42
CA GLU A 95 17.76 18.20 -5.94
C GLU A 95 18.34 19.62 -5.96
N GLY A 96 17.97 20.44 -4.96
CA GLY A 96 18.40 21.84 -4.90
C GLY A 96 18.08 22.62 -3.63
N GLU A 97 17.38 22.05 -2.65
CA GLU A 97 17.07 22.75 -1.39
C GLU A 97 17.43 21.89 -0.16
N ALA A 98 18.72 21.58 -0.05
CA ALA A 98 19.34 21.09 1.17
C ALA A 98 20.82 21.51 1.20
N ALA A 99 21.08 22.80 0.96
CA ALA A 99 22.33 23.46 1.30
C ALA A 99 22.18 24.99 1.13
N SER A 100 21.76 25.66 2.19
CA SER A 100 22.09 27.07 2.48
C SER A 100 22.00 27.30 3.98
#